data_AF-A0A4S3JBV7-F1
#
_entry.id   AF-A0A4S3JBV7-F1
#
_cell.length_a   1.000
_cell.length_b   1.000
_cell.length_c   1.000
_cell.angle_alpha   90.00
_cell.angle_beta   90.00
_cell.angle_gamma   90.00
#
_symmetry.space_group_name_H-M   'P 1'
#
loop_
_entity.id
_entity.type
_entity.pdbx_description
1 polymer ?
#
loop_
_entity_poly.entity_id
_entity_poly.type
_entity_poly.pdbx_seq_one_letter_code
_entity_poly.pdbx_strand_id
1 'polypeptide(L)'
;MAKACYLPYPDLTSVIQTKFSPGYEKRFYENFSAELKGRVTCMAHDQYAEQPVKNADLYFMSTSLQEENQETDAKILATALMQKSYPHSRSCHGWWGPPTRGWDHQRKTINREQGVYDAGLGLAGFITRFSIGTDLQMMSVMNLYHCRQAEWVVLFKKADPPFELKKYIQTMGSCTSLMEWVLE
;
A
#
# COMPACT_ATOMS: atom_id res chain seq x y z
N MET A 1 -7.53 4.90 8.50
CA MET A 1 -6.44 5.50 7.73
C MET A 1 -6.81 6.88 7.18
N ALA A 2 -7.90 7.01 6.41
CA ALA A 2 -8.38 8.28 5.85
C ALA A 2 -8.27 9.48 6.81
N LYS A 3 -8.98 9.46 7.95
CA LYS A 3 -8.99 10.58 8.91
C LYS A 3 -7.60 11.07 9.35
N ALA A 4 -6.66 10.15 9.56
CA ALA A 4 -5.32 10.48 10.05
C ALA A 4 -4.48 11.23 9.01
N CYS A 5 -4.74 11.00 7.71
CA CYS A 5 -4.07 11.71 6.63
C CYS A 5 -4.75 13.06 6.32
N TYR A 6 -6.07 13.18 6.39
CA TYR A 6 -6.76 14.39 5.90
C TYR A 6 -6.84 15.56 6.90
N LEU A 7 -6.71 15.30 8.19
CA LEU A 7 -6.69 16.36 9.20
C LEU A 7 -5.47 17.28 9.10
N PRO A 8 -4.22 16.75 8.99
CA PRO A 8 -3.03 17.61 8.85
C PRO A 8 -2.85 18.25 7.47
N TYR A 9 -3.56 17.76 6.44
CA TYR A 9 -3.44 18.26 5.06
C TYR A 9 -4.80 18.79 4.56
N PRO A 10 -5.10 20.09 4.75
CA PRO A 10 -6.42 20.67 4.45
C PRO A 10 -6.75 20.64 2.94
N ASP A 11 -5.74 20.80 2.08
CA ASP A 11 -5.91 20.87 0.63
C ASP A 11 -6.11 19.51 -0.03
N LEU A 12 -5.92 18.41 0.72
CA LEU A 12 -6.07 17.07 0.19
C LEU A 12 -7.55 16.68 0.13
N THR A 13 -8.03 16.39 -1.08
CA THR A 13 -9.36 15.81 -1.33
C THR A 13 -9.23 14.38 -1.83
N SER A 14 -10.21 13.52 -1.49
CA SER A 14 -10.16 12.11 -1.88
C SER A 14 -11.52 11.49 -2.11
N VAL A 15 -11.52 10.54 -3.04
CA VAL A 15 -12.63 9.64 -3.33
C VAL A 15 -12.26 8.24 -2.85
N ILE A 16 -12.92 7.76 -1.79
CA ILE A 16 -12.70 6.41 -1.26
C ILE A 16 -13.51 5.41 -2.10
N GLN A 17 -12.79 4.56 -2.83
CA GLN A 17 -13.36 3.53 -3.70
C GLN A 17 -13.44 2.18 -2.98
N THR A 18 -14.63 1.60 -2.93
CA THR A 18 -14.81 0.25 -2.39
C THR A 18 -16.12 -0.38 -2.88
N LYS A 19 -16.28 -1.68 -2.65
CA LYS A 19 -17.54 -2.38 -2.90
C LYS A 19 -18.54 -2.04 -1.78
N PHE A 20 -19.68 -1.46 -2.15
CA PHE A 20 -20.69 -1.08 -1.17
C PHE A 20 -21.45 -2.30 -0.66
N SER A 21 -21.68 -2.33 0.65
CA SER A 21 -22.69 -3.16 1.28
C SER A 21 -23.92 -2.30 1.63
N PRO A 22 -25.10 -2.90 1.88
CA PRO A 22 -26.27 -2.14 2.31
C PRO A 22 -25.95 -1.24 3.51
N GLY A 23 -26.29 0.05 3.40
CA GLY A 23 -26.00 1.05 4.44
C GLY A 23 -24.52 1.41 4.61
N TYR A 24 -23.63 1.06 3.67
CA TYR A 24 -22.22 1.44 3.71
C TYR A 24 -22.05 2.96 3.73
N GLU A 25 -22.68 3.67 2.80
CA GLU A 25 -22.55 5.12 2.66
C GLU A 25 -23.00 5.88 3.93
N LYS A 26 -24.12 5.44 4.52
CA LYS A 26 -24.61 5.99 5.80
C LYS A 26 -23.54 5.82 6.90
N ARG A 27 -23.03 4.59 7.08
CA ARG A 27 -21.98 4.28 8.07
C ARG A 27 -20.68 5.01 7.78
N PHE A 28 -20.35 5.21 6.50
CA PHE A 28 -19.17 5.95 6.08
C PHE A 28 -19.25 7.38 6.63
N TYR A 29 -20.33 8.11 6.35
CA TYR A 29 -20.48 9.51 6.77
C TYR A 29 -20.76 9.70 8.26
N GLU A 30 -21.43 8.77 8.93
CA GLU A 30 -21.61 8.79 10.40
C GLU A 30 -20.27 8.83 11.13
N ASN A 31 -19.23 8.24 10.54
CA ASN A 31 -17.91 8.22 11.13
C ASN A 31 -17.12 9.51 10.87
N PHE A 32 -17.50 10.44 9.98
CA PHE A 32 -16.66 11.62 9.67
C PHE A 32 -16.90 12.81 10.61
N SER A 33 -15.80 13.45 11.04
CA SER A 33 -15.85 14.76 11.69
C SER A 33 -16.32 15.83 10.69
N ALA A 34 -16.87 16.94 11.19
CA ALA A 34 -17.36 18.03 10.35
C ALA A 34 -16.29 18.56 9.37
N GLU A 35 -15.02 18.59 9.80
CA GLU A 35 -13.87 19.09 9.03
C GLU A 35 -13.50 18.26 7.79
N LEU A 36 -14.00 17.02 7.71
CA LEU A 36 -13.73 16.10 6.62
C LEU A 36 -14.92 15.98 5.66
N LYS A 37 -16.09 16.48 6.05
CA LYS A 37 -17.29 16.49 5.21
C LYS A 37 -17.02 17.37 3.99
N GLY A 38 -17.24 16.83 2.80
CA GLY A 38 -16.99 17.49 1.52
C GLY A 38 -15.59 17.27 0.94
N ARG A 39 -14.57 17.00 1.76
CA ARG A 39 -13.20 16.68 1.28
C ARG A 39 -12.97 15.21 1.02
N VAL A 40 -13.65 14.35 1.80
CA VAL A 40 -13.58 12.90 1.66
C VAL A 40 -14.94 12.37 1.30
N THR A 41 -15.07 11.84 0.08
CA THR A 41 -16.30 11.21 -0.42
C THR A 41 -16.08 9.71 -0.58
N CYS A 42 -17.16 8.95 -0.72
CA CYS A 42 -17.10 7.54 -1.08
C CYS A 42 -17.74 7.31 -2.45
N MET A 43 -17.22 6.32 -3.18
CA MET A 43 -17.77 5.88 -4.45
C MET A 43 -17.77 4.36 -4.51
N ALA A 44 -18.90 3.78 -4.89
CA ALA A 44 -18.99 2.36 -5.16
C ALA A 44 -18.12 2.06 -6.39
N HIS A 45 -17.13 1.19 -6.24
CA HIS A 45 -16.26 0.81 -7.34
C HIS A 45 -15.75 -0.62 -7.14
N ASP A 46 -15.78 -1.38 -8.24
CA ASP A 46 -15.10 -2.65 -8.34
C ASP A 46 -13.67 -2.40 -8.79
N GLN A 47 -12.69 -2.81 -7.99
CA GLN A 47 -11.27 -2.58 -8.24
C GLN A 47 -10.75 -3.26 -9.51
N TYR A 48 -11.49 -4.22 -10.06
CA TYR A 48 -11.18 -4.89 -11.34
C TYR A 48 -11.77 -4.17 -12.55
N ALA A 49 -12.71 -3.25 -12.33
CA ALA A 49 -13.31 -2.46 -13.39
C ALA A 49 -12.41 -1.27 -13.76
N GLU A 50 -12.68 -0.69 -14.93
CA GLU A 50 -11.99 0.51 -15.36
C GLU A 50 -12.09 1.63 -14.31
N GLN A 51 -10.95 2.25 -13.97
CA GLN A 51 -10.90 3.35 -13.02
C GLN A 51 -11.75 4.55 -13.49
N PRO A 52 -12.86 4.90 -12.82
CA PRO A 52 -13.74 5.98 -13.24
C PRO A 52 -13.21 7.39 -12.90
N VAL A 53 -12.32 7.53 -11.89
CA VAL A 53 -11.71 8.83 -11.54
C VAL A 53 -10.45 8.99 -12.37
N LYS A 54 -10.52 9.83 -13.42
CA LYS A 54 -9.38 10.15 -14.29
C LYS A 54 -8.63 11.38 -13.77
N ASN A 55 -7.33 11.46 -14.09
CA ASN A 55 -6.46 12.60 -13.75
C ASN A 55 -6.32 12.88 -12.25
N ALA A 56 -6.39 11.86 -11.39
CA ALA A 56 -6.01 12.03 -9.99
C ALA A 56 -4.49 12.27 -9.86
N ASP A 57 -4.11 13.12 -8.90
CA ASP A 57 -2.69 13.35 -8.56
C ASP A 57 -2.04 12.10 -7.92
N LEU A 58 -2.84 11.29 -7.22
CA LEU A 58 -2.40 10.13 -6.48
C LEU A 58 -3.46 9.04 -6.51
N TYR A 59 -3.07 7.84 -6.89
CA TYR A 59 -3.85 6.63 -6.62
C TYR A 59 -3.24 5.94 -5.40
N PHE A 60 -4.02 5.80 -4.34
CA PHE A 60 -3.54 5.25 -3.07
C PHE A 60 -4.21 3.91 -2.77
N MET A 61 -3.40 2.88 -2.58
CA MET A 61 -3.86 1.54 -2.21
C MET A 61 -3.17 1.09 -0.93
N SER A 62 -3.93 0.98 0.16
CA SER A 62 -3.44 0.40 1.41
C SER A 62 -3.94 -1.02 1.52
N THR A 63 -3.02 -1.99 1.56
CA THR A 63 -3.30 -3.40 1.89
C THR A 63 -4.33 -4.11 0.97
N SER A 64 -4.57 -3.63 -0.26
CA SER A 64 -5.63 -4.14 -1.16
C SER A 64 -5.20 -5.10 -2.29
N LEU A 65 -3.92 -5.13 -2.65
CA LEU A 65 -3.30 -6.06 -3.62
C LEU A 65 -2.70 -7.26 -2.87
N GLN A 66 -3.54 -8.17 -2.41
CA GLN A 66 -3.07 -9.38 -1.76
C GLN A 66 -3.25 -10.52 -2.76
N GLU A 67 -2.15 -11.15 -3.17
CA GLU A 67 -2.12 -12.07 -4.31
C GLU A 67 -3.14 -13.19 -4.21
N GLU A 68 -4.27 -13.09 -4.91
CA GLU A 68 -5.06 -14.30 -5.27
C GLU A 68 -4.37 -15.02 -6.44
N ASN A 69 -3.73 -14.25 -7.34
CA ASN A 69 -2.94 -14.68 -8.50
C ASN A 69 -2.17 -13.46 -9.06
N GLN A 70 -0.88 -13.59 -9.38
CA GLN A 70 -0.07 -12.52 -10.01
C GLN A 70 -0.71 -11.92 -11.27
N GLU A 71 -1.53 -12.69 -12.00
CA GLU A 71 -2.27 -12.17 -13.15
C GLU A 71 -3.41 -11.23 -12.76
N THR A 72 -4.04 -11.46 -11.62
CA THR A 72 -5.16 -10.65 -11.12
C THR A 72 -4.65 -9.30 -10.59
N ASP A 73 -3.54 -9.29 -9.85
CA ASP A 73 -2.94 -8.04 -9.38
C ASP A 73 -2.31 -7.24 -10.51
N ALA A 74 -1.66 -7.90 -11.47
CA ALA A 74 -1.20 -7.23 -12.68
C ALA A 74 -2.38 -6.64 -13.47
N LYS A 75 -3.55 -7.29 -13.49
CA LYS A 75 -4.77 -6.73 -14.06
C LYS A 75 -5.31 -5.56 -13.26
N ILE A 76 -5.31 -5.58 -11.91
CA ILE A 76 -5.71 -4.40 -11.11
C ILE A 76 -4.76 -3.24 -11.41
N LEU A 77 -3.44 -3.47 -11.36
CA LEU A 77 -2.44 -2.45 -11.68
C LEU A 77 -2.64 -1.90 -13.10
N ALA A 78 -2.85 -2.79 -14.09
CA ALA A 78 -3.08 -2.40 -15.47
C ALA A 78 -4.43 -1.68 -15.67
N THR A 79 -5.49 -2.06 -14.95
CA THR A 79 -6.84 -1.50 -15.17
C THR A 79 -7.06 -0.23 -14.37
N ALA A 80 -6.52 -0.17 -13.15
CA ALA A 80 -6.67 0.94 -12.23
C ALA A 80 -5.69 2.09 -12.51
N LEU A 81 -4.46 1.81 -12.98
CA LEU A 81 -3.41 2.83 -13.13
C LEU A 81 -3.12 3.26 -14.58
N MET A 82 -3.47 2.45 -15.60
CA MET A 82 -3.02 2.68 -16.99
C MET A 82 -3.87 3.67 -17.79
N GLN A 83 -5.08 4.02 -17.35
CA GLN A 83 -5.95 4.87 -18.16
C GLN A 83 -5.86 6.37 -17.81
N LYS A 84 -4.63 6.89 -17.77
CA LYS A 84 -4.22 8.29 -17.54
C LYS A 84 -3.81 8.61 -16.11
N SER A 85 -2.69 8.00 -15.74
CA SER A 85 -1.71 8.66 -14.89
C SER A 85 -0.93 9.64 -15.78
N TYR A 86 -1.04 10.94 -15.53
CA TYR A 86 -0.04 11.89 -16.06
C TYR A 86 1.34 11.47 -15.50
N PRO A 87 2.48 11.90 -16.06
CA PRO A 87 3.82 11.65 -15.51
C PRO A 87 4.03 12.13 -14.06
N HIS A 88 3.02 12.74 -13.43
CA HIS A 88 3.02 13.22 -12.06
C HIS A 88 2.15 12.39 -11.11
N SER A 89 1.34 11.46 -11.63
CA SER A 89 0.46 10.62 -10.82
C SER A 89 1.30 9.57 -10.09
N ARG A 90 1.33 9.66 -8.76
CA ARG A 90 2.08 8.72 -7.91
C ARG A 90 1.15 7.59 -7.48
N SER A 91 1.70 6.40 -7.35
CA SER A 91 0.98 5.29 -6.71
C SER A 91 1.67 4.95 -5.40
N CYS A 92 0.98 5.18 -4.29
CA CYS A 92 1.50 4.96 -2.95
C CYS A 92 0.87 3.71 -2.35
N HIS A 93 1.71 2.74 -2.01
CA HIS A 93 1.24 1.46 -1.48
C HIS A 93 1.74 1.20 -0.08
N GLY A 94 0.81 0.98 0.85
CA GLY A 94 1.12 0.44 2.17
C GLY A 94 1.19 -1.09 2.09
N TRP A 95 2.40 -1.65 2.03
CA TRP A 95 2.61 -3.10 1.91
C TRP A 95 3.46 -3.68 3.01
N TRP A 96 3.07 -4.87 3.42
CA TRP A 96 3.89 -5.78 4.17
C TRP A 96 4.87 -6.44 3.22
N GLY A 97 6.15 -6.10 3.35
CA GLY A 97 7.21 -6.89 2.75
C GLY A 97 8.11 -7.40 3.85
N PRO A 98 8.63 -8.64 3.78
CA PRO A 98 9.78 -8.96 4.60
C PRO A 98 10.88 -7.95 4.27
N PRO A 99 11.50 -7.40 5.31
CA PRO A 99 12.48 -6.33 5.19
C PRO A 99 13.68 -6.80 4.36
N THR A 100 14.03 -6.02 3.36
CA THR A 100 15.29 -6.15 2.63
C THR A 100 16.26 -5.07 3.09
N ARG A 101 17.53 -5.44 3.29
CA ARG A 101 18.61 -4.52 3.68
C ARG A 101 18.63 -3.34 2.71
N GLY A 102 18.43 -2.12 3.21
CA GLY A 102 18.36 -0.94 2.35
C GLY A 102 18.32 0.41 3.05
N TRP A 103 18.66 0.50 4.34
CA TRP A 103 18.85 1.80 4.99
C TRP A 103 20.34 2.10 5.14
N ASP A 104 20.77 3.20 4.54
CA ASP A 104 22.11 3.75 4.70
C ASP A 104 22.43 3.96 6.19
N HIS A 105 23.45 3.24 6.68
CA HIS A 105 23.81 3.16 8.09
C HIS A 105 24.59 4.42 8.53
N GLN A 106 23.91 5.56 8.67
CA GLN A 106 24.41 6.69 9.48
C GLN A 106 23.88 6.68 10.92
N ARG A 107 23.76 5.49 11.53
CA ARG A 107 23.45 5.39 12.97
C ARG A 107 24.40 4.40 13.65
N LYS A 108 25.06 4.88 14.71
CA LYS A 108 25.88 4.06 15.60
C LYS A 108 25.01 2.95 16.18
N THR A 109 25.24 1.72 15.73
CA THR A 109 24.70 0.51 16.35
C THR A 109 25.33 0.35 17.73
N ILE A 110 24.49 0.15 18.75
CA ILE A 110 24.93 -0.03 20.15
C ILE A 110 25.69 -1.36 20.33
N ASN A 111 25.49 -2.33 19.44
CA ASN A 111 26.21 -3.60 19.45
C ASN A 111 26.70 -3.94 18.04
N ARG A 112 27.99 -3.75 17.79
CA ARG A 112 28.63 -4.03 16.48
C ARG A 112 28.83 -5.52 16.18
N GLU A 113 28.49 -6.43 17.10
CA GLU A 113 28.98 -7.82 17.03
C GLU A 113 27.92 -8.92 16.85
N GLN A 114 26.60 -8.67 16.82
CA GLN A 114 25.63 -9.79 16.90
C GLN A 114 24.36 -9.75 16.01
N GLY A 115 24.31 -9.01 14.89
CA GLY A 115 23.10 -9.07 14.05
C GLY A 115 23.30 -8.78 12.57
N VAL A 116 22.90 -9.73 11.71
CA VAL A 116 22.80 -9.59 10.24
C VAL A 116 21.51 -8.85 9.81
N TYR A 117 20.60 -8.60 10.76
CA TYR A 117 19.24 -8.08 10.55
C TYR A 117 19.00 -6.79 11.36
N ASP A 118 18.16 -5.88 10.87
CA ASP A 118 17.77 -4.68 11.62
C ASP A 118 16.91 -5.02 12.85
N ALA A 119 16.80 -4.08 13.78
CA ALA A 119 16.06 -4.28 15.02
C ALA A 119 14.59 -4.64 14.77
N GLY A 120 14.12 -5.71 15.42
CA GLY A 120 12.77 -6.26 15.24
C GLY A 120 12.69 -7.33 14.15
N LEU A 121 13.74 -7.51 13.35
CA LEU A 121 13.81 -8.51 12.27
C LEU A 121 14.67 -9.73 12.67
N GLY A 122 14.80 -10.68 11.75
CA GLY A 122 15.55 -11.92 11.96
C GLY A 122 14.70 -13.04 12.55
N LEU A 123 15.29 -14.23 12.73
CA LEU A 123 14.54 -15.45 13.08
C LEU A 123 13.66 -15.32 14.33
N ALA A 124 14.13 -14.60 15.35
CA ALA A 124 13.41 -14.33 16.59
C ALA A 124 12.87 -12.90 16.68
N GLY A 125 12.93 -12.14 15.59
CA GLY A 125 12.48 -10.75 15.54
C GLY A 125 10.98 -10.62 15.69
N PHE A 126 10.51 -9.67 16.51
CA PHE A 126 9.09 -9.44 16.73
C PHE A 126 8.34 -9.06 15.45
N ILE A 127 8.92 -8.17 14.61
CA ILE A 127 8.33 -7.77 13.33
C ILE A 127 8.29 -8.99 12.40
N THR A 128 9.36 -9.80 12.34
CA THR A 128 9.37 -11.05 11.55
C THR A 128 8.27 -12.01 12.01
N ARG A 129 8.11 -12.22 13.31
CA ARG A 129 7.03 -13.06 13.86
C ARG A 129 5.64 -12.51 13.50
N PHE A 130 5.46 -11.19 13.59
CA PHE A 130 4.20 -10.55 13.26
C PHE A 130 3.86 -10.70 11.77
N SER A 131 4.84 -10.45 10.88
CA SER A 131 4.70 -10.66 9.43
C SER A 131 4.34 -12.10 9.08
N ILE A 132 4.99 -13.10 9.69
CA ILE A 132 4.66 -14.52 9.48
C ILE A 132 3.23 -14.82 9.97
N GLY A 133 2.83 -14.25 11.11
CA GLY A 133 1.47 -14.44 11.63
C GLY A 133 0.40 -13.91 10.69
N THR A 134 0.62 -12.73 10.10
CA THR A 134 -0.30 -12.17 9.10
C THR A 134 -0.27 -12.98 7.81
N ASP A 135 0.89 -13.46 7.36
CA ASP A 135 1.02 -14.34 6.20
C ASP A 135 0.18 -15.62 6.36
N LEU A 136 0.30 -16.29 7.51
CA LEU A 136 -0.49 -17.48 7.85
C LEU A 136 -1.99 -17.16 7.90
N GLN A 137 -2.37 -15.99 8.41
CA GLN A 137 -3.77 -15.56 8.41
C GLN A 137 -4.30 -15.40 6.98
N MET A 138 -3.55 -14.72 6.10
CA MET A 138 -3.94 -14.51 4.71
C MET A 138 -4.01 -15.83 3.94
N MET A 139 -3.01 -16.70 4.13
CA MET A 139 -2.97 -18.05 3.56
C MET A 139 -4.18 -18.87 4.00
N SER A 140 -4.55 -18.81 5.28
CA SER A 140 -5.65 -19.63 5.82
C SER A 140 -7.03 -19.24 5.32
N VAL A 141 -7.29 -17.95 5.06
CA VAL A 141 -8.63 -17.45 4.72
C VAL A 141 -8.82 -17.27 3.22
N MET A 142 -7.77 -16.87 2.52
CA MET A 142 -7.85 -16.40 1.13
C MET A 142 -6.80 -17.05 0.23
N ASN A 143 -5.93 -17.93 0.76
CA ASN A 143 -4.82 -18.56 0.03
C ASN A 143 -3.84 -17.54 -0.58
N LEU A 144 -3.65 -16.40 0.10
CA LEU A 144 -2.72 -15.33 -0.29
C LEU A 144 -1.46 -15.37 0.57
N TYR A 145 -0.42 -14.70 0.11
CA TYR A 145 0.83 -14.53 0.85
C TYR A 145 1.42 -13.12 0.67
N HIS A 146 2.35 -12.74 1.54
CA HIS A 146 3.04 -11.46 1.50
C HIS A 146 4.25 -11.47 0.56
N CYS A 147 4.33 -10.46 -0.30
CA CYS A 147 5.41 -10.34 -1.28
C CYS A 147 6.61 -9.55 -0.74
N ARG A 148 7.81 -9.94 -1.15
CA ARG A 148 9.06 -9.22 -0.92
C ARG A 148 9.16 -7.97 -1.79
N GLN A 149 10.01 -7.01 -1.42
CA GLN A 149 10.23 -5.82 -2.24
C GLN A 149 10.61 -6.15 -3.70
N ALA A 150 11.48 -7.14 -3.90
CA ALA A 150 11.89 -7.56 -5.24
C ALA A 150 10.72 -8.13 -6.07
N GLU A 151 9.80 -8.85 -5.43
CA GLU A 151 8.61 -9.43 -6.07
C GLU A 151 7.63 -8.33 -6.47
N TRP A 152 7.48 -7.28 -5.63
CA TRP A 152 6.73 -6.08 -6.00
C TRP A 152 7.29 -5.41 -7.26
N VAL A 153 8.61 -5.25 -7.37
CA VAL A 153 9.22 -4.66 -8.58
C VAL A 153 8.92 -5.49 -9.82
N VAL A 154 9.03 -6.82 -9.72
CA VAL A 154 8.69 -7.72 -10.83
C VAL A 154 7.22 -7.59 -11.22
N LEU A 155 6.31 -7.53 -10.25
CA LEU A 155 4.88 -7.40 -10.49
C LEU A 155 4.54 -6.07 -11.19
N PHE A 156 5.07 -4.95 -10.71
CA PHE A 156 4.84 -3.63 -11.30
C PHE A 156 5.41 -3.55 -12.72
N LYS A 157 6.63 -4.05 -12.95
CA LYS A 157 7.23 -4.11 -14.28
C LYS A 157 6.49 -5.05 -15.23
N LYS A 158 5.88 -6.12 -14.72
CA LYS A 158 5.02 -7.03 -15.50
C LYS A 158 3.69 -6.37 -15.88
N ALA A 159 3.14 -5.55 -14.99
CA ALA A 159 1.92 -4.79 -15.26
C ALA A 159 2.16 -3.66 -16.27
N ASP A 160 3.22 -2.89 -16.09
CA ASP A 160 3.69 -1.90 -17.06
C ASP A 160 5.22 -1.67 -16.93
N PRO A 161 6.02 -1.96 -17.97
CA PRO A 161 7.48 -1.81 -17.92
C PRO A 161 8.04 -0.44 -17.48
N PRO A 162 7.39 0.71 -17.75
CA PRO A 162 7.80 2.04 -17.27
C PRO A 162 7.65 2.27 -15.76
N PHE A 163 6.96 1.38 -15.02
CA PHE A 163 6.83 1.60 -13.57
C PHE A 163 8.18 1.54 -12.87
N GLU A 164 8.51 2.58 -12.10
CA GLU A 164 9.71 2.62 -11.27
C GLU A 164 9.37 2.83 -9.80
N LEU A 165 10.01 2.04 -8.94
CA LEU A 165 9.97 2.23 -7.49
C LEU A 165 10.90 3.38 -7.11
N LYS A 166 10.36 4.55 -6.79
CA LYS A 166 11.15 5.73 -6.39
C LYS A 166 11.49 5.76 -4.92
N LYS A 167 10.55 5.36 -4.06
CA LYS A 167 10.78 5.31 -2.61
C LYS A 167 10.15 4.08 -1.99
N TYR A 168 10.85 3.54 -1.00
CA TYR A 168 10.41 2.47 -0.12
C TYR A 168 10.71 2.90 1.32
N ILE A 169 9.68 3.17 2.11
CA ILE A 169 9.84 3.72 3.46
C ILE A 169 9.11 2.84 4.48
N GLN A 170 9.85 2.26 5.42
CA GLN A 170 9.29 1.51 6.55
C GLN A 170 9.67 2.21 7.86
N THR A 171 8.71 2.77 8.59
CA THR A 171 9.04 3.38 9.89
C THR A 171 9.48 2.31 10.89
N MET A 172 10.46 2.62 11.74
CA MET A 172 10.92 1.68 12.77
C MET A 172 9.75 1.27 13.67
N GLY A 173 9.57 -0.04 13.87
CA GLY A 173 8.45 -0.60 14.62
C GLY A 173 7.18 -0.82 13.78
N SER A 174 7.08 -0.22 12.58
CA SER A 174 6.08 -0.61 11.59
C SER A 174 6.53 -1.87 10.85
N CYS A 175 5.56 -2.65 10.48
CA CYS A 175 5.67 -3.87 9.68
C CYS A 175 5.13 -3.68 8.25
N THR A 176 4.51 -2.53 7.99
CA THR A 176 4.14 -2.05 6.65
C THR A 176 5.09 -0.98 6.18
N SER A 177 5.31 -0.95 4.88
CA SER A 177 6.14 0.00 4.15
C SER A 177 5.29 0.80 3.17
N LEU A 178 5.62 2.07 2.97
CA LEU A 178 5.06 2.92 1.92
C LEU A 178 5.95 2.85 0.68
N MET A 179 5.39 2.41 -0.45
CA MET A 179 6.07 2.33 -1.74
C MET A 179 5.52 3.36 -2.72
N GLU A 180 6.37 4.26 -3.20
CA GLU A 180 6.06 5.28 -4.20
C GLU A 180 6.49 4.79 -5.58
N TRP A 181 5.51 4.62 -6.48
CA TRP A 181 5.72 4.23 -7.86
C TRP A 181 5.34 5.37 -8.81
N VAL A 182 6.13 5.52 -9.87
CA VAL A 182 5.91 6.49 -10.95
C VAL A 182 6.09 5.81 -12.31
N LEU A 183 5.54 6.40 -13.37
CA LEU A 183 5.76 5.97 -14.75
C LEU A 183 6.86 6.85 -15.36
N GLU A 184 7.98 6.24 -15.75
CA GLU A 184 9.12 6.90 -16.41
C GLU A 184 9.59 6.16 -17.66
#